data_AF-A0AA39Q409-F1
#
_entry.id   AF-A0AA39Q409-F1
#
_cell.length_a   1.000
_cell.length_b   1.000
_cell.length_c   1.000
_cell.angle_alpha   90.00
_cell.angle_beta   90.00
_cell.angle_gamma   90.00
#
_symmetry.space_group_name_H-M   'P 1'
#
loop_
_entity.id
_entity.type
_entity.pdbx_description
1 polymer ?
#
loop_
_entity_poly.entity_id
_entity_poly.type
_entity_poly.pdbx_seq_one_letter_code
_entity_poly.pdbx_strand_id
1 'polypeptide(L)'
;MITRHVVRPCRQLHLTVGCRPLSTQEKPSIFRRIKGDVDDAESRGILPSFGPKPTLANWVATSTFQLLYFYATGIFEVIRRRTKLSKTPTTRREWRMLRTQDRDMSKIAPFCVLLLDPIILPFVVLLPPSFLPSTIILPGQLRRQREAHIQSVREALPELRKAHELLERLKIQPFADEDEVEDEDSVESVKVDDEEDFWFHRSCRLAICRLYGLPAFHSIPVPPLGIESHMEFIQEDDAWLVKDGLDGLGPDEVREAVNERGLCLVSEAEAAPLLRWWLDHVARGSHDQRLKAALTFSVIYKRTQDGDQ
;
A
#
# COMPACT_ATOMS: atom_id res chain seq x y z
N MET A 1 8.47 -15.81 37.00
CA MET A 1 9.64 -14.91 37.02
C MET A 1 10.40 -15.10 35.72
N ILE A 2 10.13 -14.27 34.72
CA ILE A 2 10.78 -14.35 33.40
C ILE A 2 11.33 -12.95 33.10
N THR A 3 12.65 -12.91 32.94
CA THR A 3 13.52 -11.74 32.87
C THR A 3 13.32 -11.00 31.56
N ARG A 4 12.84 -9.75 31.64
CA ARG A 4 12.80 -8.78 30.54
C ARG A 4 14.22 -8.30 30.24
N HIS A 5 14.83 -8.79 29.15
CA HIS A 5 16.00 -8.13 28.57
C HIS A 5 15.54 -6.95 27.71
N VAL A 6 15.42 -5.79 28.36
CA VAL A 6 15.25 -4.49 27.70
C VAL A 6 16.60 -4.05 27.16
N VAL A 7 16.76 -4.10 25.85
CA VAL A 7 17.87 -3.44 25.15
C VAL A 7 17.67 -1.93 25.29
N ARG A 8 18.56 -1.26 26.03
CA ARG A 8 18.64 0.21 26.08
C ARG A 8 19.62 0.70 25.00
N PRO A 9 19.26 1.67 24.16
CA PRO A 9 20.23 2.49 23.45
C PRO A 9 20.60 3.73 24.27
N CYS A 10 21.89 4.03 24.26
CA CYS A 10 22.56 5.07 25.02
C CYS A 10 22.69 6.35 24.18
N ARG A 11 22.41 7.50 24.81
CA ARG A 11 22.91 8.87 24.60
C ARG A 11 22.86 9.55 23.21
N GLN A 12 21.99 10.56 23.18
CA GLN A 12 22.24 11.97 22.81
C GLN A 12 22.99 12.28 21.52
N LEU A 13 22.24 12.69 20.50
CA LEU A 13 22.65 13.73 19.56
C LEU A 13 21.60 14.84 19.56
N HIS A 14 21.99 16.00 20.08
CA HIS A 14 21.24 17.24 19.96
C HIS A 14 21.19 17.66 18.48
N LEU A 15 20.00 17.64 17.89
CA LEU A 15 19.68 18.39 16.68
C LEU A 15 18.41 19.18 16.94
N THR A 16 18.61 20.44 17.35
CA THR A 16 17.55 21.45 17.41
C THR A 16 17.08 21.76 15.99
N VAL A 17 15.94 21.21 15.60
CA VAL A 17 15.20 21.67 14.40
C VAL A 17 13.91 22.27 14.90
N GLY A 18 13.83 23.60 14.83
CA GLY A 18 12.66 24.36 15.25
C GLY A 18 11.42 23.95 14.46
N CYS A 19 10.38 23.56 15.20
CA CYS A 19 9.03 23.42 14.67
C CYS A 19 8.55 24.78 14.13
N ARG A 20 8.49 24.90 12.80
CA ARG A 20 7.77 25.99 12.14
C ARG A 20 6.29 25.55 12.02
N PRO A 21 5.33 26.30 12.57
CA PRO A 21 3.92 25.91 12.49
C PRO A 21 3.45 25.88 11.03
N LEU A 22 2.67 24.84 10.72
CA LEU A 22 2.06 24.55 9.43
C LEU A 22 1.29 25.76 8.90
N SER A 23 1.87 26.40 7.89
CA SER A 23 1.16 27.29 6.98
C SER A 23 0.00 26.52 6.35
N THR A 24 -1.19 27.11 6.40
CA THR A 24 -2.36 26.77 5.59
C THR A 24 -1.98 26.75 4.11
N GLN A 25 -1.48 25.62 3.62
CA GLN A 25 -1.20 25.46 2.19
C GLN A 25 -2.52 25.38 1.42
N GLU A 26 -2.80 26.44 0.68
CA GLU A 26 -3.82 26.49 -0.36
C GLU A 26 -3.59 25.32 -1.33
N LYS A 27 -4.59 24.44 -1.51
CA LYS A 27 -4.48 23.29 -2.40
C LYS A 27 -4.16 23.80 -3.81
N PRO A 28 -3.03 23.43 -4.43
CA PRO A 28 -2.68 23.97 -5.75
C PRO A 28 -3.75 23.59 -6.78
N SER A 29 -4.06 24.53 -7.67
CA SER A 29 -4.97 24.32 -8.81
C SER A 29 -4.63 23.04 -9.56
N ILE A 30 -5.66 22.29 -9.98
CA ILE A 30 -5.56 20.99 -10.65
C ILE A 30 -4.59 21.05 -11.83
N PHE A 31 -4.69 22.09 -12.66
CA PHE A 31 -3.81 22.29 -13.81
C PHE A 31 -2.35 22.48 -13.42
N ARG A 32 -2.08 23.20 -12.32
CA ARG A 32 -0.71 23.41 -11.82
C ARG A 32 -0.08 22.08 -11.40
N ARG A 33 -0.89 21.18 -10.83
CA ARG A 33 -0.44 19.84 -10.44
C ARG A 33 -0.09 18.99 -11.65
N ILE A 34 -0.99 18.91 -12.63
CA ILE A 34 -0.75 18.18 -13.89
C ILE A 34 0.53 18.70 -14.55
N LYS A 35 0.66 20.03 -14.66
CA LYS A 35 1.83 20.65 -15.26
C LYS A 35 3.13 20.30 -14.53
N GLY A 36 3.13 20.37 -13.20
CA GLY A 36 4.28 19.97 -12.39
C GLY A 36 4.69 18.52 -12.58
N ASP A 37 3.73 17.59 -12.70
CA ASP A 37 4.01 16.17 -12.92
C ASP A 37 4.59 15.89 -14.31
N VAL A 38 4.07 16.57 -15.35
CA VAL A 38 4.58 16.46 -16.73
C VAL A 38 5.98 17.06 -16.83
N ASP A 39 6.20 18.24 -16.26
CA ASP A 39 7.51 18.92 -16.29
C ASP A 39 8.56 18.12 -15.48
N ASP A 40 8.21 17.53 -14.33
CA ASP A 40 9.10 16.64 -13.55
C ASP A 40 9.45 15.37 -14.35
N ALA A 41 8.47 14.77 -15.04
CA ALA A 41 8.70 13.60 -15.88
C ALA A 41 9.58 13.90 -17.10
N GLU A 42 9.41 15.06 -17.73
CA GLU A 42 10.28 15.54 -18.81
C GLU A 42 11.71 15.79 -18.31
N SER A 43 11.86 16.43 -17.14
CA SER A 43 13.18 16.69 -16.53
C SER A 43 13.97 15.41 -16.21
N ARG A 44 13.26 14.31 -15.93
CA ARG A 44 13.82 12.99 -15.67
C ARG A 44 14.10 12.18 -16.95
N GLY A 45 13.76 12.73 -18.12
CA GLY A 45 13.90 12.03 -19.40
C GLY A 45 12.89 10.90 -19.61
N ILE A 46 11.79 10.87 -18.84
CA ILE A 46 10.72 9.86 -18.99
C ILE A 46 9.80 10.22 -20.15
N LEU A 47 9.47 11.52 -20.27
CA LEU A 47 8.71 12.05 -21.39
C LEU A 47 9.65 12.66 -22.44
N PRO A 48 9.37 12.50 -23.74
CA PRO A 48 10.14 13.13 -24.80
C PRO A 48 9.98 14.65 -24.74
N SER A 49 11.08 15.42 -24.79
CA SER A 49 11.01 16.88 -24.87
C SER A 49 10.75 17.33 -26.30
N PHE A 50 9.73 18.16 -26.51
CA PHE A 50 9.36 18.70 -27.84
C PHE A 50 9.66 20.20 -27.99
N GLY A 51 10.67 20.71 -27.26
CA GLY A 51 11.10 22.11 -27.37
C GLY A 51 10.23 23.10 -26.58
N PRO A 52 10.40 24.42 -26.81
CA PRO A 52 9.77 25.45 -26.00
C PRO A 52 8.25 25.50 -26.19
N LYS A 53 7.52 25.68 -25.09
CA LYS A 53 6.05 25.70 -25.02
C LYS A 53 5.58 27.13 -24.63
N PRO A 54 5.54 28.08 -25.57
CA PRO A 54 5.35 29.50 -25.25
C PRO A 54 3.91 29.88 -24.84
N THR A 55 2.91 29.07 -25.19
CA THR A 55 1.50 29.32 -24.90
C THR A 55 0.86 28.13 -24.18
N LEU A 56 -0.25 28.36 -23.48
CA LEU A 56 -1.00 27.30 -22.79
C LEU A 56 -1.59 26.29 -23.77
N ALA A 57 -2.14 26.74 -24.90
CA ALA A 57 -2.68 25.84 -25.93
C ALA A 57 -1.59 24.93 -26.51
N ASN A 58 -0.41 25.49 -26.82
CA ASN A 58 0.71 24.69 -27.30
C ASN A 58 1.20 23.73 -26.22
N TRP A 59 1.29 24.18 -24.96
CA TRP A 59 1.65 23.31 -23.85
C TRP A 59 0.68 22.12 -23.71
N VAL A 60 -0.63 22.36 -23.76
CA VAL A 60 -1.64 21.29 -23.68
C VAL A 60 -1.48 20.32 -24.84
N ALA A 61 -1.44 20.81 -26.08
CA ALA A 61 -1.30 19.96 -27.26
C ALA A 61 -0.02 19.10 -27.20
N THR A 62 1.12 19.72 -26.92
CA THR A 62 2.41 19.02 -26.78
C THR A 62 2.37 18.00 -25.64
N SER A 63 1.81 18.36 -24.48
CA SER A 63 1.70 17.44 -23.33
C SER A 63 0.79 16.25 -23.64
N THR A 64 -0.30 16.48 -24.36
CA THR A 64 -1.20 15.41 -24.82
C THR A 64 -0.47 14.43 -25.73
N PHE A 65 0.33 14.92 -26.70
CA PHE A 65 1.15 14.04 -27.54
C PHE A 65 2.25 13.31 -26.76
N GLN A 66 2.92 13.98 -25.81
CA GLN A 66 3.92 13.36 -24.92
C GLN A 66 3.31 12.20 -24.13
N LEU A 67 2.16 12.46 -23.49
CA LEU A 67 1.45 11.47 -22.69
C LEU A 67 0.92 10.33 -23.56
N LEU A 68 0.32 10.62 -24.72
CA LEU A 68 -0.15 9.59 -25.64
C LEU A 68 0.99 8.68 -26.09
N TYR A 69 2.15 9.24 -26.47
CA TYR A 69 3.32 8.47 -26.86
C TYR A 69 3.81 7.58 -25.70
N PHE A 70 3.94 8.15 -24.50
CA PHE A 70 4.35 7.43 -23.30
C PHE A 70 3.39 6.29 -22.97
N TYR A 71 2.07 6.55 -23.05
CA TYR A 71 1.02 5.60 -22.75
C TYR A 71 0.96 4.45 -23.76
N ALA A 72 1.01 4.77 -25.06
CA ALA A 72 1.06 3.76 -26.11
C ALA A 72 2.31 2.88 -25.97
N THR A 73 3.48 3.49 -25.77
CA THR A 73 4.74 2.77 -25.57
C THR A 73 4.67 1.85 -24.35
N GLY A 74 4.09 2.34 -23.25
CA GLY A 74 3.89 1.57 -22.03
C GLY A 74 2.98 0.36 -22.21
N ILE A 75 1.88 0.48 -22.97
CA ILE A 75 1.00 -0.65 -23.32
C ILE A 75 1.75 -1.69 -24.13
N PHE A 76 2.47 -1.27 -25.18
CA PHE A 76 3.26 -2.19 -26.00
C PHE A 76 4.30 -2.94 -25.16
N GLU A 77 4.93 -2.27 -24.21
CA GLU A 77 5.90 -2.90 -23.32
C GLU A 77 5.25 -3.95 -22.40
N VAL A 78 4.05 -3.70 -21.86
CA VAL A 78 3.32 -4.71 -21.08
C VAL A 78 2.98 -5.91 -21.97
N ILE A 79 2.44 -5.71 -23.17
CA ILE A 79 2.12 -6.81 -24.09
C ILE A 79 3.37 -7.60 -24.47
N ARG A 80 4.48 -6.91 -24.76
CA ARG A 80 5.77 -7.52 -25.11
C ARG A 80 6.36 -8.36 -23.97
N ARG A 81 6.19 -7.94 -22.72
CA ARG A 81 6.66 -8.72 -21.55
C ARG A 81 5.92 -10.04 -21.42
N ARG A 82 4.61 -10.06 -21.70
CA ARG A 82 3.78 -11.26 -21.58
C ARG A 82 4.28 -12.43 -22.42
N THR A 83 4.84 -12.16 -23.59
CA THR A 83 5.34 -13.21 -24.48
C THR A 83 6.70 -13.78 -24.06
N LYS A 84 7.43 -13.06 -23.19
CA LYS A 84 8.79 -13.42 -22.76
C LYS A 84 8.88 -14.01 -21.36
N LEU A 85 7.84 -13.81 -20.55
CA LEU A 85 7.82 -14.24 -19.16
C LEU A 85 7.59 -15.75 -19.04
N SER A 86 8.44 -16.43 -18.25
CA SER A 86 8.20 -17.81 -17.83
C SER A 86 6.90 -17.88 -17.02
N LYS A 87 6.09 -18.92 -17.21
CA LYS A 87 4.86 -19.13 -16.42
C LYS A 87 5.13 -19.57 -14.99
N THR A 88 6.35 -20.05 -14.71
CA THR A 88 6.73 -20.56 -13.39
C THR A 88 7.83 -19.69 -12.81
N PRO A 89 7.59 -18.99 -11.68
CA PRO A 89 8.61 -18.17 -11.04
C PRO A 89 9.61 -19.04 -10.28
N THR A 90 10.90 -18.69 -10.38
CA THR A 90 11.98 -19.34 -9.63
C THR A 90 12.41 -18.54 -8.41
N THR A 91 12.26 -17.21 -8.46
CA THR A 91 12.59 -16.25 -7.40
C THR A 91 11.38 -15.39 -7.04
N ARG A 92 11.45 -14.73 -5.87
CA ARG A 92 10.47 -13.74 -5.41
C ARG A 92 10.26 -12.62 -6.42
N ARG A 93 11.35 -12.10 -6.99
CA ARG A 93 11.29 -11.00 -7.98
C ARG A 93 10.53 -11.43 -9.23
N GLU A 94 10.76 -12.66 -9.70
CA GLU A 94 10.00 -13.22 -10.82
C GLU A 94 8.52 -13.43 -10.46
N TRP A 95 8.21 -13.96 -9.28
CA TRP A 95 6.82 -14.12 -8.82
C TRP A 95 6.09 -12.76 -8.75
N ARG A 96 6.72 -11.73 -8.16
CA ARG A 96 6.17 -10.36 -8.12
C ARG A 96 5.99 -9.77 -9.50
N MET A 97 6.96 -9.99 -10.39
CA MET A 97 6.89 -9.54 -11.78
C MET A 97 5.71 -10.18 -12.52
N LEU A 98 5.51 -11.50 -12.38
CA LEU A 98 4.38 -12.21 -12.97
C LEU A 98 3.03 -11.71 -12.42
N ARG A 99 2.90 -11.62 -11.10
CA ARG A 99 1.66 -11.15 -10.46
C ARG A 99 1.32 -9.72 -10.87
N THR A 100 2.33 -8.85 -10.94
CA THR A 100 2.15 -7.46 -11.39
C THR A 100 1.79 -7.40 -12.87
N GLN A 101 2.41 -8.24 -13.69
CA GLN A 101 2.13 -8.35 -15.12
C GLN A 101 0.68 -8.79 -15.37
N ASP A 102 0.18 -9.79 -14.65
CA ASP A 102 -1.21 -10.26 -14.78
C ASP A 102 -2.20 -9.16 -14.37
N ARG A 103 -1.90 -8.44 -13.29
CA ARG A 103 -2.68 -7.29 -12.84
C ARG A 103 -2.62 -6.11 -13.82
N ASP A 104 -1.49 -5.87 -14.47
CA ASP A 104 -1.36 -4.81 -15.47
C ASP A 104 -2.11 -5.16 -16.75
N MET A 105 -2.10 -6.43 -17.14
CA MET A 105 -2.81 -6.95 -18.30
C MET A 105 -4.32 -6.76 -18.18
N SER A 106 -4.90 -6.95 -16.98
CA SER A 106 -6.34 -6.71 -16.75
C SER A 106 -6.73 -5.23 -16.83
N LYS A 107 -5.77 -4.31 -16.67
CA LYS A 107 -6.00 -2.86 -16.78
C LYS A 107 -5.84 -2.32 -18.19
N ILE A 108 -5.24 -3.06 -19.13
CA ILE A 108 -5.01 -2.56 -20.49
C ILE A 108 -6.33 -2.23 -21.18
N ALA A 109 -7.29 -3.16 -21.16
CA ALA A 109 -8.57 -2.97 -21.84
C ALA A 109 -9.32 -1.70 -21.37
N PRO A 110 -9.57 -1.47 -20.07
CA PRO A 110 -10.21 -0.23 -19.62
C PRO A 110 -9.35 1.01 -19.87
N PHE A 111 -8.02 0.89 -19.81
CA PHE A 111 -7.12 2.02 -20.08
C PHE A 111 -7.13 2.44 -21.56
N CYS A 112 -7.17 1.50 -22.50
CA CYS A 112 -7.29 1.79 -23.94
C CYS A 112 -8.56 2.59 -24.26
N VAL A 113 -9.66 2.38 -23.54
CA VAL A 113 -10.88 3.19 -23.69
C VAL A 113 -10.62 4.66 -23.33
N LEU A 114 -9.83 4.91 -22.27
CA LEU A 114 -9.45 6.28 -21.87
C LEU A 114 -8.55 6.97 -22.90
N LEU A 115 -7.73 6.21 -23.64
CA LEU A 115 -6.85 6.76 -24.68
C LEU A 115 -7.60 7.23 -25.93
N LEU A 116 -8.86 6.86 -26.11
CA LEU A 116 -9.66 7.29 -27.26
C LEU A 116 -10.01 8.78 -27.20
N ASP A 117 -10.02 9.39 -26.01
CA ASP A 117 -10.33 10.80 -25.82
C ASP A 117 -9.07 11.63 -25.48
N PRO A 118 -8.55 12.43 -26.42
CA PRO A 118 -7.37 13.27 -26.18
C PRO A 118 -7.60 14.38 -25.14
N ILE A 119 -8.85 14.74 -24.84
CA ILE A 119 -9.19 15.76 -23.83
C ILE A 119 -8.93 15.20 -22.42
N ILE A 120 -9.15 13.90 -22.21
CA ILE A 120 -9.01 13.25 -20.90
C ILE A 120 -7.54 12.96 -20.57
N LEU A 121 -6.68 12.73 -21.57
CA LEU A 121 -5.26 12.37 -21.41
C LEU A 121 -4.47 13.19 -20.36
N PRO A 122 -4.47 14.52 -20.36
CA PRO A 122 -3.76 15.29 -19.33
C PRO A 122 -4.30 15.03 -17.91
N PHE A 123 -5.56 14.66 -17.77
CA PHE A 123 -6.19 14.35 -16.47
C PHE A 123 -5.93 12.91 -16.00
N VAL A 124 -5.49 12.01 -16.89
CA VAL A 124 -5.10 10.63 -16.52
C VAL A 124 -4.01 10.63 -15.45
N VAL A 125 -3.18 11.68 -15.41
CA VAL A 125 -2.14 11.89 -14.37
C VAL A 125 -2.74 12.07 -12.96
N LEU A 126 -4.04 12.28 -12.83
CA LEU A 126 -4.72 12.38 -11.55
C LEU A 126 -5.43 11.08 -11.14
N LEU A 127 -5.52 10.10 -12.02
CA LEU A 127 -6.14 8.82 -11.71
C LEU A 127 -5.31 8.07 -10.65
N PRO A 128 -5.97 7.30 -9.78
CA PRO A 128 -5.26 6.38 -8.90
C PRO A 128 -4.54 5.32 -9.75
N PRO A 129 -3.33 4.89 -9.40
CA PRO A 129 -2.58 3.91 -10.19
C PRO A 129 -3.18 2.50 -10.17
N SER A 130 -4.24 2.25 -9.39
CA SER A 130 -5.06 1.05 -9.56
C SER A 130 -5.71 0.99 -10.94
N PHE A 131 -5.94 2.13 -11.61
CA PHE A 131 -6.51 2.21 -12.96
C PHE A 131 -5.48 2.17 -14.09
N LEU A 132 -4.19 2.38 -13.76
CA LEU A 132 -3.11 2.46 -14.73
C LEU A 132 -2.26 1.19 -14.67
N PRO A 133 -1.81 0.65 -15.81
CA PRO A 133 -0.74 -0.33 -15.81
C PRO A 133 0.52 0.27 -15.17
N SER A 134 1.28 -0.53 -14.42
CA SER A 134 2.44 -0.05 -13.65
C SER A 134 3.53 0.60 -14.50
N THR A 135 3.60 0.25 -15.80
CA THR A 135 4.55 0.85 -16.76
C THR A 135 4.23 2.31 -17.13
N ILE A 136 3.04 2.80 -16.77
CA ILE A 136 2.46 4.05 -17.28
C ILE A 136 2.25 5.09 -16.17
N ILE A 137 2.86 4.88 -15.02
CA ILE A 137 2.71 5.77 -13.86
C ILE A 137 3.87 6.75 -13.80
N LEU A 138 3.57 8.05 -13.69
CA LEU A 138 4.58 9.08 -13.52
C LEU A 138 5.15 9.07 -12.08
N PRO A 139 6.45 9.37 -11.88
CA PRO A 139 7.05 9.38 -10.54
C PRO A 139 6.37 10.33 -9.55
N GLY A 140 5.91 11.49 -10.03
CA GLY A 140 5.14 12.45 -9.24
C GLY A 140 3.86 11.84 -8.66
N GLN A 141 3.15 11.02 -9.45
CA GLN A 141 1.94 10.33 -9.00
C GLN A 141 2.25 9.33 -7.88
N LEU A 142 3.31 8.52 -8.02
CA LEU A 142 3.70 7.51 -7.03
C LEU A 142 4.06 8.13 -5.68
N ARG A 143 4.84 9.22 -5.69
CA ARG A 143 5.21 9.94 -4.45
C ARG A 143 3.98 10.42 -3.70
N ARG A 144 3.07 11.11 -4.40
CA ARG A 144 1.83 11.63 -3.79
C ARG A 144 0.98 10.53 -3.19
N GLN A 145 0.87 9.41 -3.88
CA GLN A 145 0.06 8.30 -3.40
C GLN A 145 0.68 7.69 -2.14
N ARG A 146 2.00 7.49 -2.10
CA ARG A 146 2.69 6.97 -0.92
C ARG A 146 2.50 7.89 0.28
N GLU A 147 2.66 9.19 0.09
CA GLU A 147 2.43 10.20 1.14
C GLU A 147 0.97 10.21 1.59
N ALA A 148 0.02 10.17 0.65
CA ALA A 148 -1.41 10.13 0.95
C ALA A 148 -1.82 8.85 1.68
N HIS A 149 -1.19 7.71 1.38
CA HIS A 149 -1.42 6.45 2.09
C HIS A 149 -0.93 6.53 3.54
N ILE A 150 0.30 6.98 3.78
CA ILE A 150 0.83 7.16 5.14
C ILE A 150 -0.07 8.12 5.94
N GLN A 151 -0.49 9.21 5.31
CA GLN A 151 -1.38 10.17 5.95
C GLN A 151 -2.76 9.57 6.26
N SER A 152 -3.34 8.78 5.35
CA SER A 152 -4.63 8.13 5.59
C SER A 152 -4.57 7.06 6.69
N VAL A 153 -3.43 6.37 6.84
CA VAL A 153 -3.17 5.45 7.96
C VAL A 153 -3.13 6.23 9.28
N ARG A 154 -2.42 7.36 9.32
CA ARG A 154 -2.34 8.23 10.51
C ARG A 154 -3.72 8.72 10.95
N GLU A 155 -4.55 9.12 10.01
CA GLU A 155 -5.94 9.54 10.28
C GLU A 155 -6.83 8.37 10.74
N ALA A 156 -6.53 7.15 10.31
CA ALA A 156 -7.26 5.95 10.68
C ALA A 156 -6.85 5.37 12.06
N LEU A 157 -5.75 5.82 12.66
CA LEU A 157 -5.22 5.29 13.93
C LEU A 157 -6.25 5.15 15.07
N PRO A 158 -7.14 6.12 15.33
CA PRO A 158 -8.14 5.98 16.39
C PRO A 158 -9.10 4.80 16.16
N GLU A 159 -9.50 4.58 14.91
CA GLU A 159 -10.39 3.48 14.52
C GLU A 159 -9.64 2.14 14.46
N LEU A 160 -8.36 2.14 14.07
CA LEU A 160 -7.49 0.95 14.16
C LEU A 160 -7.33 0.48 15.61
N ARG A 161 -7.25 1.41 16.56
CA ARG A 161 -7.21 1.08 18.00
C ARG A 161 -8.50 0.42 18.46
N LYS A 162 -9.66 0.96 18.07
CA LYS A 162 -10.96 0.32 18.35
C LYS A 162 -11.03 -1.08 17.74
N ALA A 163 -10.58 -1.24 16.50
CA ALA A 163 -10.54 -2.54 15.84
C ALA A 163 -9.66 -3.55 16.60
N HIS A 164 -8.49 -3.12 17.07
CA HIS A 164 -7.61 -3.94 17.89
C HIS A 164 -8.25 -4.34 19.24
N GLU A 165 -8.85 -3.38 19.95
CA GLU A 165 -9.57 -3.62 21.21
C GLU A 165 -10.75 -4.59 21.03
N LEU A 166 -11.49 -4.48 19.93
CA LEU A 166 -12.58 -5.42 19.61
C LEU A 166 -12.06 -6.84 19.36
N LEU A 167 -10.96 -6.99 18.61
CA LEU A 167 -10.35 -8.30 18.38
C LEU A 167 -9.80 -8.94 19.66
N GLU A 168 -9.20 -8.14 20.54
CA GLU A 168 -8.71 -8.64 21.83
C GLU A 168 -9.86 -9.01 22.78
N ARG A 169 -10.89 -8.15 22.87
CA ARG A 169 -12.05 -8.34 23.74
C ARG A 169 -12.86 -9.57 23.35
N LEU A 170 -13.15 -9.71 22.06
CA LEU A 170 -14.07 -10.72 21.55
C LEU A 170 -13.37 -12.04 21.21
N LYS A 171 -12.02 -12.09 21.24
CA LYS A 171 -11.20 -13.24 20.82
C LYS A 171 -11.59 -13.79 19.45
N ILE A 172 -12.16 -12.95 18.58
CA ILE A 172 -12.67 -13.34 17.26
C ILE A 172 -11.52 -13.82 16.37
N GLN A 173 -11.85 -14.76 15.49
CA GLN A 173 -11.06 -15.18 14.34
C GLN A 173 -11.72 -14.62 13.06
N PRO A 174 -11.32 -13.41 12.59
CA PRO A 174 -11.94 -12.73 11.44
C PRO A 174 -12.00 -13.50 10.13
N PHE A 175 -11.19 -14.55 9.97
CA PHE A 175 -11.11 -15.39 8.77
C PHE A 175 -11.33 -16.88 9.08
N ALA A 176 -11.97 -17.25 10.20
CA ALA A 176 -12.32 -18.64 10.44
C ALA A 176 -13.34 -19.13 9.41
N ASP A 177 -13.08 -20.27 8.78
CA ASP A 177 -14.05 -20.97 7.93
C ASP A 177 -15.19 -21.50 8.82
N GLU A 178 -16.44 -21.41 8.36
CA GLU A 178 -17.62 -21.97 9.05
C GLU A 178 -17.59 -23.51 9.15
N ASP A 179 -16.58 -24.16 8.57
CA ASP A 179 -16.50 -25.62 8.38
C ASP A 179 -15.64 -26.37 9.43
N GLU A 180 -15.03 -25.70 10.42
CA GLU A 180 -14.44 -26.40 11.58
C GLU A 180 -15.54 -26.73 12.60
N VAL A 181 -16.20 -27.86 12.38
CA VAL A 181 -17.00 -28.57 13.39
C VAL A 181 -16.06 -28.98 14.52
N GLU A 182 -15.99 -28.18 15.58
CA GLU A 182 -15.33 -28.58 16.83
C GLU A 182 -16.29 -29.35 17.73
N ASP A 183 -15.73 -30.41 18.30
CA ASP A 183 -16.33 -31.40 19.20
C ASP A 183 -17.10 -30.77 20.38
N GLU A 184 -18.10 -31.52 20.83
CA GLU A 184 -19.19 -31.15 21.76
C GLU A 184 -18.79 -30.75 23.19
N ASP A 185 -17.50 -30.57 23.52
CA ASP A 185 -17.09 -30.28 24.89
C ASP A 185 -16.13 -29.08 24.98
N SER A 186 -16.64 -28.01 25.58
CA SER A 186 -15.94 -26.91 26.24
C SER A 186 -15.52 -25.66 25.44
N VAL A 187 -16.50 -24.91 24.94
CA VAL A 187 -16.48 -23.43 25.06
C VAL A 187 -17.88 -22.94 25.38
N GLU A 188 -18.03 -22.22 26.49
CA GLU A 188 -19.21 -21.40 26.77
C GLU A 188 -19.34 -20.39 25.62
N SER A 189 -20.18 -20.74 24.64
CA SER A 189 -20.51 -19.90 23.50
C SER A 189 -21.22 -18.67 24.04
N VAL A 190 -20.44 -17.62 24.32
CA VAL A 190 -20.97 -16.27 24.47
C VAL A 190 -21.75 -16.03 23.19
N LYS A 191 -23.08 -15.96 23.31
CA LYS A 191 -23.93 -15.46 22.24
C LYS A 191 -23.46 -14.04 21.99
N VAL A 192 -22.62 -13.87 20.97
CA VAL A 192 -22.40 -12.57 20.35
C VAL A 192 -23.77 -12.23 19.80
N ASP A 193 -24.44 -11.25 20.40
CA ASP A 193 -25.68 -10.70 19.85
C ASP A 193 -25.46 -10.49 18.34
N ASP A 194 -26.48 -10.79 17.51
CA ASP A 194 -26.45 -10.75 16.04
C ASP A 194 -26.05 -9.36 15.42
N GLU A 195 -25.59 -8.41 16.25
CA GLU A 195 -25.20 -7.03 15.96
C GLU A 195 -23.69 -6.74 15.88
N GLU A 196 -22.76 -7.66 16.17
CA GLU A 196 -21.31 -7.37 16.11
C GLU A 196 -20.45 -8.38 15.32
N ASP A 197 -20.78 -8.66 14.04
CA ASP A 197 -19.73 -9.16 13.14
C ASP A 197 -18.68 -8.04 12.94
N PHE A 198 -17.44 -8.35 13.28
CA PHE A 198 -16.26 -7.50 13.18
C PHE A 198 -16.18 -6.78 11.82
N TRP A 199 -16.51 -7.48 10.73
CA TRP A 199 -16.50 -6.92 9.38
C TRP A 199 -17.71 -6.03 9.09
N PHE A 200 -18.79 -6.07 9.86
CA PHE A 200 -19.92 -5.15 9.69
C PHE A 200 -19.64 -3.76 10.28
N HIS A 201 -18.71 -3.64 11.24
CA HIS A 201 -18.31 -2.35 11.81
C HIS A 201 -17.57 -1.48 10.78
N ARG A 202 -18.33 -0.64 10.07
CA ARG A 202 -17.88 0.14 8.91
C ARG A 202 -16.60 0.94 9.17
N SER A 203 -16.45 1.57 10.34
CA SER A 203 -15.28 2.41 10.61
C SER A 203 -14.00 1.58 10.80
N CYS A 204 -14.04 0.49 11.57
CA CYS A 204 -12.94 -0.45 11.79
C CYS A 204 -12.43 -1.02 10.47
N ARG A 205 -13.37 -1.46 9.64
CA ARG A 205 -13.07 -2.00 8.32
C ARG A 205 -12.45 -1.00 7.36
N LEU A 206 -13.01 0.20 7.27
CA LEU A 206 -12.42 1.28 6.46
C LEU A 206 -11.03 1.64 6.96
N ALA A 207 -10.81 1.58 8.28
CA ALA A 207 -9.50 1.81 8.88
C ALA A 207 -8.49 0.72 8.48
N ILE A 208 -8.90 -0.56 8.48
CA ILE A 208 -8.07 -1.69 8.02
C ILE A 208 -7.78 -1.58 6.52
N CYS A 209 -8.76 -1.22 5.69
CA CYS A 209 -8.50 -0.96 4.26
C CYS A 209 -7.46 0.16 4.08
N ARG A 210 -7.56 1.24 4.86
CA ARG A 210 -6.57 2.33 4.82
C ARG A 210 -5.19 1.87 5.27
N LEU A 211 -5.10 1.04 6.31
CA LEU A 211 -3.84 0.47 6.80
C LEU A 211 -3.06 -0.20 5.67
N TYR A 212 -3.73 -1.06 4.90
CA TYR A 212 -3.13 -1.79 3.78
C TYR A 212 -3.14 -1.03 2.44
N GLY A 213 -3.69 0.18 2.40
CA GLY A 213 -3.79 0.96 1.15
C GLY A 213 -4.78 0.37 0.13
N LEU A 214 -5.73 -0.43 0.60
CA LEU A 214 -6.74 -1.10 -0.22
C LEU A 214 -7.89 -0.13 -0.57
N PRO A 215 -8.50 -0.27 -1.77
CA PRO A 215 -9.65 0.53 -2.15
C PRO A 215 -10.84 0.20 -1.25
N ALA A 216 -11.36 1.21 -0.56
CA ALA A 216 -12.60 1.09 0.20
C ALA A 216 -13.82 1.41 -0.68
N PHE A 217 -14.56 0.38 -1.09
CA PHE A 217 -15.87 0.59 -1.71
C PHE A 217 -16.91 0.85 -0.63
N HIS A 218 -17.46 2.06 -0.63
CA HIS A 218 -18.34 2.54 0.45
C HIS A 218 -19.76 1.94 0.39
N SER A 219 -20.12 1.34 -0.74
CA SER A 219 -21.49 0.97 -1.10
C SER A 219 -21.75 -0.54 -1.17
N ILE A 220 -20.73 -1.39 -1.04
CA ILE A 220 -20.86 -2.85 -1.16
C ILE A 220 -20.34 -3.52 0.12
N PRO A 221 -21.14 -4.38 0.79
CA PRO A 221 -20.70 -5.21 1.90
C PRO A 221 -19.97 -6.46 1.37
N VAL A 222 -18.93 -6.28 0.54
CA VAL A 222 -17.97 -7.34 0.21
C VAL A 222 -16.52 -6.97 0.63
N PRO A 223 -16.25 -6.65 1.91
CA PRO A 223 -14.91 -6.37 2.41
C PRO A 223 -13.98 -7.57 2.65
N PRO A 224 -14.43 -8.78 3.09
CA PRO A 224 -13.47 -9.81 3.50
C PRO A 224 -12.59 -10.19 2.32
N LEU A 225 -13.16 -10.40 1.12
CA LEU A 225 -12.40 -10.81 -0.07
C LEU A 225 -11.19 -9.92 -0.38
N GLY A 226 -11.31 -8.59 -0.24
CA GLY A 226 -10.20 -7.68 -0.56
C GLY A 226 -9.06 -7.78 0.45
N ILE A 227 -9.38 -7.96 1.73
CA ILE A 227 -8.39 -8.05 2.81
C ILE A 227 -7.83 -9.48 2.87
N GLU A 228 -8.67 -10.48 2.70
CA GLU A 228 -8.32 -11.90 2.61
C GLU A 228 -7.38 -12.17 1.43
N SER A 229 -7.73 -11.72 0.21
CA SER A 229 -6.81 -11.80 -0.93
C SER A 229 -5.49 -11.03 -0.70
N HIS A 230 -5.51 -9.99 0.14
CA HIS A 230 -4.29 -9.31 0.56
C HIS A 230 -3.49 -10.12 1.59
N MET A 231 -4.16 -10.83 2.52
CA MET A 231 -3.50 -11.77 3.43
C MET A 231 -2.88 -12.94 2.69
N GLU A 232 -3.56 -13.50 1.70
CA GLU A 232 -3.01 -14.51 0.77
C GLU A 232 -1.76 -13.99 0.06
N PHE A 233 -1.83 -12.77 -0.48
CA PHE A 233 -0.67 -12.12 -1.09
C PHE A 233 0.51 -12.01 -0.12
N ILE A 234 0.27 -11.55 1.13
CA ILE A 234 1.32 -11.45 2.14
C ILE A 234 1.88 -12.83 2.47
N GLN A 235 1.03 -13.84 2.60
CA GLN A 235 1.44 -15.22 2.90
C GLN A 235 2.33 -15.80 1.81
N GLU A 236 1.95 -15.64 0.54
CA GLU A 236 2.79 -16.04 -0.60
C GLU A 236 4.12 -15.27 -0.63
N ASP A 237 4.07 -13.94 -0.44
CA ASP A 237 5.28 -13.10 -0.46
C ASP A 237 6.23 -13.42 0.70
N ASP A 238 5.70 -13.72 1.88
CA ASP A 238 6.47 -14.17 3.04
C ASP A 238 7.14 -15.52 2.79
N ALA A 239 6.44 -16.48 2.16
CA ALA A 239 7.04 -17.77 1.78
C ALA A 239 8.24 -17.55 0.83
N TRP A 240 8.11 -16.62 -0.11
CA TRP A 240 9.20 -16.23 -1.00
C TRP A 240 10.35 -15.52 -0.28
N LEU A 241 10.06 -14.61 0.65
CA LEU A 241 11.09 -13.93 1.44
C LEU A 241 11.86 -14.87 2.36
N VAL A 242 11.18 -15.85 2.95
CA VAL A 242 11.83 -16.89 3.76
C VAL A 242 12.72 -17.78 2.89
N LYS A 243 12.27 -18.11 1.68
CA LYS A 243 13.02 -18.94 0.73
C LYS A 243 14.27 -18.22 0.17
N ASP A 244 14.09 -17.01 -0.33
CA ASP A 244 15.16 -16.26 -1.03
C ASP A 244 16.09 -15.51 -0.06
N GLY A 245 15.65 -15.29 1.18
CA GLY A 245 16.36 -14.49 2.18
C GLY A 245 16.26 -12.98 1.94
N LEU A 246 16.88 -12.21 2.85
CA LEU A 246 16.80 -10.74 2.84
C LEU A 246 18.03 -10.05 2.21
N ASP A 247 19.13 -10.77 2.01
CA ASP A 247 20.42 -10.16 1.63
C ASP A 247 20.40 -9.54 0.22
N GLY A 248 19.47 -9.99 -0.64
CA GLY A 248 19.29 -9.46 -1.99
C GLY A 248 18.31 -8.29 -2.11
N LEU A 249 17.63 -7.89 -1.02
CA LEU A 249 16.60 -6.85 -1.04
C LEU A 249 17.21 -5.44 -0.95
N GLY A 250 16.83 -4.56 -1.88
CA GLY A 250 17.14 -3.14 -1.80
C GLY A 250 16.37 -2.41 -0.70
N PRO A 251 16.82 -1.24 -0.25
CA PRO A 251 16.15 -0.47 0.83
C PRO A 251 14.70 -0.11 0.48
N ASP A 252 14.42 0.21 -0.78
CA ASP A 252 13.07 0.47 -1.26
C ASP A 252 12.17 -0.78 -1.25
N GLU A 253 12.72 -1.95 -1.60
CA GLU A 253 11.98 -3.23 -1.58
C GLU A 253 11.65 -3.65 -0.14
N VAL A 254 12.58 -3.41 0.80
CA VAL A 254 12.34 -3.63 2.24
C VAL A 254 11.21 -2.72 2.72
N ARG A 255 11.27 -1.43 2.39
CA ARG A 255 10.26 -0.46 2.81
C ARG A 255 8.89 -0.77 2.21
N GLU A 256 8.83 -1.21 0.96
CA GLU A 256 7.60 -1.66 0.33
C GLU A 256 7.03 -2.92 1.01
N ALA A 257 7.86 -3.93 1.29
CA ALA A 257 7.44 -5.14 1.98
C ALA A 257 6.87 -4.84 3.39
N VAL A 258 7.51 -3.96 4.15
CA VAL A 258 7.03 -3.50 5.45
C VAL A 258 5.69 -2.77 5.32
N ASN A 259 5.56 -1.88 4.33
CA ASN A 259 4.32 -1.14 4.09
C ASN A 259 3.15 -2.07 3.72
N GLU A 260 3.37 -3.06 2.85
CA GLU A 260 2.36 -4.03 2.43
C GLU A 260 1.84 -4.86 3.61
N ARG A 261 2.65 -5.06 4.66
CA ARG A 261 2.27 -5.74 5.91
C ARG A 261 1.57 -4.83 6.92
N GLY A 262 1.26 -3.59 6.54
CA GLY A 262 0.59 -2.61 7.41
C GLY A 262 1.52 -1.92 8.41
N LEU A 263 2.84 -2.01 8.20
CA LEU A 263 3.84 -1.49 9.14
C LEU A 263 4.43 -0.13 8.69
N CYS A 264 3.64 0.65 7.94
CA CYS A 264 4.11 1.79 7.15
C CYS A 264 4.46 3.07 7.92
N LEU A 265 4.41 3.04 9.26
CA LEU A 265 4.67 4.20 10.10
C LEU A 265 6.14 4.34 10.53
N VAL A 266 6.98 3.34 10.22
CA VAL A 266 8.40 3.31 10.58
C VAL A 266 9.29 4.23 9.75
N SER A 267 10.43 4.60 10.32
CA SER A 267 11.54 5.18 9.57
C SER A 267 12.25 4.15 8.69
N GLU A 268 13.05 4.63 7.73
CA GLU A 268 13.82 3.75 6.83
C GLU A 268 14.81 2.85 7.57
N ALA A 269 15.42 3.36 8.65
CA ALA A 269 16.37 2.60 9.47
C ALA A 269 15.70 1.44 10.25
N GLU A 270 14.42 1.57 10.57
CA GLU A 270 13.65 0.58 11.33
C GLU A 270 12.99 -0.47 10.44
N ALA A 271 12.87 -0.22 9.13
CA ALA A 271 12.16 -1.11 8.21
C ALA A 271 12.81 -2.50 8.12
N ALA A 272 14.13 -2.58 7.96
CA ALA A 272 14.85 -3.86 7.85
C ALA A 272 14.75 -4.74 9.11
N PRO A 273 15.02 -4.25 10.34
CA PRO A 273 14.84 -5.08 11.54
C PRO A 273 13.38 -5.47 11.77
N LEU A 274 12.42 -4.60 11.41
CA LEU A 274 11.00 -4.92 11.56
C LEU A 274 10.54 -6.01 10.58
N LEU A 275 11.02 -5.97 9.33
CA LEU A 275 10.74 -7.04 8.35
C LEU A 275 11.29 -8.38 8.83
N ARG A 276 12.50 -8.41 9.39
CA ARG A 276 13.07 -9.63 10.00
C ARG A 276 12.18 -10.16 11.12
N TRP A 277 11.80 -9.29 12.05
CA TRP A 277 10.91 -9.67 13.15
C TRP A 277 9.59 -10.27 12.64
N TRP A 278 8.97 -9.66 11.62
CA TRP A 278 7.75 -10.18 11.01
C TRP A 278 7.95 -11.58 10.43
N LEU A 279 9.03 -11.80 9.69
CA LEU A 279 9.33 -13.11 9.10
C LEU A 279 9.61 -14.19 10.14
N ASP A 280 10.24 -13.83 11.26
CA ASP A 280 10.56 -14.78 12.32
C ASP A 280 9.32 -15.15 13.17
N HIS A 281 8.40 -14.21 13.40
CA HIS A 281 7.33 -14.37 14.39
C HIS A 281 5.91 -14.45 13.82
N VAL A 282 5.67 -13.88 12.63
CA VAL A 282 4.32 -13.70 12.07
C VAL A 282 4.13 -14.46 10.76
N ALA A 283 5.19 -14.60 9.94
CA ALA A 283 5.11 -15.16 8.59
C ALA A 283 4.67 -16.63 8.49
N ARG A 284 4.63 -17.38 9.60
CA ARG A 284 4.11 -18.76 9.62
C ARG A 284 2.68 -18.84 10.15
N GLY A 285 2.12 -17.70 10.58
CA GLY A 285 0.81 -17.63 11.19
C GLY A 285 -0.34 -17.56 10.18
N SER A 286 -1.55 -17.76 10.71
CA SER A 286 -2.81 -17.62 9.97
C SER A 286 -3.08 -16.17 9.54
N HIS A 287 -4.07 -15.96 8.68
CA HIS A 287 -4.50 -14.61 8.26
C HIS A 287 -4.88 -13.74 9.46
N ASP A 288 -5.52 -14.33 10.47
CA ASP A 288 -5.87 -13.63 11.71
C ASP A 288 -4.66 -13.19 12.50
N GLN A 289 -3.65 -14.05 12.64
CA GLN A 289 -2.44 -13.73 13.37
C GLN A 289 -1.68 -12.57 12.71
N ARG A 290 -1.68 -12.52 11.38
CA ARG A 290 -1.09 -11.42 10.60
C ARG A 290 -1.84 -10.12 10.81
N LEU A 291 -3.16 -10.15 10.69
CA LEU A 291 -4.00 -8.99 10.90
C LEU A 291 -3.85 -8.45 12.33
N LYS A 292 -3.89 -9.34 13.34
CA LYS A 292 -3.68 -9.00 14.75
C LYS A 292 -2.29 -8.39 14.97
N ALA A 293 -1.24 -8.95 14.38
CA ALA A 293 0.12 -8.40 14.50
C ALA A 293 0.24 -6.99 13.90
N ALA A 294 -0.30 -6.78 12.70
CA ALA A 294 -0.29 -5.47 12.04
C ALA A 294 -1.09 -4.41 12.83
N LEU A 295 -2.26 -4.78 13.35
CA LEU A 295 -3.08 -3.91 14.20
C LEU A 295 -2.36 -3.57 15.50
N THR A 296 -1.82 -4.57 16.19
CA THR A 296 -1.03 -4.39 17.42
C THR A 296 0.13 -3.43 17.18
N PHE A 297 0.87 -3.60 16.08
CA PHE A 297 1.93 -2.70 15.68
C PHE A 297 1.42 -1.26 15.49
N SER A 298 0.34 -1.07 14.73
CA SER A 298 -0.22 0.26 14.45
C SER A 298 -0.65 1.00 15.72
N VAL A 299 -1.09 0.28 16.75
CA VAL A 299 -1.50 0.84 18.05
C VAL A 299 -0.30 1.19 18.92
N ILE A 300 0.71 0.32 18.99
CA ILE A 300 1.87 0.50 19.87
C ILE A 300 2.83 1.56 19.32
N TYR A 301 2.99 1.65 18.00
CA TYR A 301 3.99 2.49 17.37
C TYR A 301 3.85 4.00 17.68
N LYS A 302 2.63 4.50 17.98
CA LYS A 302 2.44 5.90 18.40
C LYS A 302 2.92 6.17 19.83
N ARG A 303 2.86 5.17 20.72
CA ARG A 303 3.24 5.35 22.14
C ARG A 303 4.71 5.74 22.31
N THR A 304 5.56 5.38 21.36
CA THR A 304 7.00 5.67 21.38
C THR A 304 7.35 7.03 20.80
N GLN A 305 6.47 7.68 20.02
CA GLN A 305 6.70 9.01 19.44
C GLN A 305 6.13 10.15 20.31
N ASP A 306 5.00 9.91 20.99
CA ASP A 306 4.38 10.90 21.89
C ASP A 306 4.95 10.84 23.33
N GLY A 307 5.88 9.93 23.61
CA GLY A 307 6.42 9.66 24.96
C GLY A 307 7.59 10.54 25.41
N ASP A 308 7.84 11.66 24.72
CA ASP A 308 8.92 12.62 25.05
C ASP A 308 8.38 14.07 25.11
N GLN A 309 7.15 14.24 25.64
CA GLN A 309 6.60 15.53 26.07
C GLN A 309 6.16 15.49 27.53
#